data_AF-A0A833G406-F1
#
_entry.id   AF-A0A833G406-F1
#
_cell.length_a   1.000
_cell.length_b   1.000
_cell.length_c   1.000
_cell.angle_alpha   90.00
_cell.angle_beta   90.00
_cell.angle_gamma   90.00
#
_symmetry.space_group_name_H-M   'P 1'
#
loop_
_entity.id
_entity.type
_entity.pdbx_description
1 polymer ?
#
loop_
_entity_poly.entity_id
_entity_poly.type
_entity_poly.pdbx_seq_one_letter_code
_entity_poly.pdbx_strand_id
1 'polypeptide(L)'
;MQLTGYTDRWSVRPGEEIAFHIHSLAPTYEARLVRLIHGDENRRGPGFKEIEIDSALDGVHAGAPRTIRKGSYGVVDQAMPAGSFA
;
A
#
# COMPACT_ATOMS: atom_id res chain seq x y z
N MET A 1 11.65 -1.65 6.01
CA MET A 1 11.28 -1.30 4.63
C MET A 1 11.06 0.21 4.59
N GLN A 2 11.62 0.93 3.62
CA GLN A 2 11.57 2.40 3.59
C GLN A 2 10.31 2.95 2.89
N LEU A 3 9.79 2.21 1.91
CA LEU A 3 8.57 2.50 1.17
C LEU A 3 7.79 1.19 1.01
N THR A 4 6.52 1.18 1.41
CA THR A 4 5.60 0.04 1.23
C THR A 4 4.20 0.54 1.00
N GLY A 5 3.40 -0.19 0.24
CA GLY A 5 1.99 0.13 0.06
C GLY A 5 1.12 -1.09 -0.15
N TYR A 6 -0.19 -0.90 0.02
CA TYR A 6 -1.22 -1.87 -0.33
C TYR A 6 -2.48 -1.13 -0.78
N THR A 7 -3.39 -1.85 -1.41
CA THR A 7 -4.70 -1.33 -1.80
C THR A 7 -5.79 -1.82 -0.86
N ASP A 8 -6.86 -1.04 -0.70
CA ASP A 8 -8.03 -1.43 0.10
C ASP A 8 -8.79 -2.64 -0.50
N ARG A 9 -8.64 -2.87 -1.82
CA ARG A 9 -9.27 -3.96 -2.57
C ARG A 9 -8.38 -4.47 -3.69
N TRP A 10 -8.71 -5.64 -4.22
CA TRP A 10 -7.93 -6.31 -5.27
C TRP A 10 -8.24 -5.83 -6.69
N SER A 11 -9.46 -5.38 -6.97
CA SER A 11 -9.89 -4.96 -8.30
C SER A 11 -11.02 -3.93 -8.24
N VAL A 12 -11.16 -3.18 -9.33
CA VAL A 12 -12.20 -2.16 -9.55
C VAL A 12 -12.73 -2.23 -10.97
N ARG A 13 -13.97 -1.79 -11.15
CA ARG A 13 -14.57 -1.54 -12.47
C ARG A 13 -14.33 -0.10 -12.91
N PRO A 14 -14.49 0.21 -14.21
CA PRO A 14 -14.50 1.58 -14.67
C PRO A 14 -15.48 2.45 -13.88
N GLY A 15 -15.02 3.59 -13.37
CA GLY A 15 -15.81 4.51 -12.56
C GLY A 15 -15.82 4.22 -11.05
N GLU A 16 -15.23 3.10 -10.60
CA GLU A 16 -15.03 2.82 -9.18
C GLU A 16 -13.67 3.35 -8.68
N GLU A 17 -13.59 3.63 -7.37
CA GLU A 17 -12.37 4.08 -6.72
C GLU A 17 -11.60 2.94 -6.05
N ILE A 18 -10.28 3.03 -6.09
CA ILE A 18 -9.33 2.18 -5.35
C ILE A 18 -8.41 3.09 -4.53
N ALA A 19 -8.20 2.75 -3.26
CA ALA A 19 -7.35 3.52 -2.36
C ALA A 19 -5.99 2.85 -2.20
N PHE A 20 -4.92 3.64 -2.32
CA PHE A 20 -3.54 3.20 -2.08
C PHE A 20 -3.07 3.70 -0.71
N HIS A 21 -2.73 2.78 0.19
CA HIS A 21 -2.21 3.09 1.53
C HIS A 21 -0.70 2.97 1.54
N ILE A 22 0.00 4.11 1.57
CA ILE A 22 1.47 4.16 1.48
C ILE A 22 2.09 4.51 2.83
N HIS A 23 3.10 3.73 3.24
CA HIS A 23 4.07 4.06 4.28
C HIS A 23 5.36 4.52 3.59
N SER A 24 5.89 5.68 4.00
CA SER A 24 7.19 6.17 3.55
C SER A 24 7.97 6.79 4.71
N LEU A 25 9.25 6.43 4.84
CA LEU A 25 10.17 7.16 5.73
C LEU A 25 10.68 8.46 5.10
N ALA A 26 10.66 8.56 3.77
CA ALA A 26 10.99 9.78 3.04
C ALA A 26 9.79 10.75 3.05
N PRO A 27 10.03 12.08 3.01
CA PRO A 27 8.97 13.09 3.02
C PRO A 27 8.16 13.12 1.71
N THR A 28 8.68 12.53 0.64
CA THR A 28 8.02 12.44 -0.66
C THR A 28 8.33 11.11 -1.35
N TYR A 29 7.45 10.67 -2.25
CA TYR A 29 7.67 9.53 -3.14
C TYR A 29 7.06 9.82 -4.52
N GLU A 30 7.59 9.20 -5.57
CA GLU A 30 7.01 9.25 -6.92
C GLU A 30 6.11 8.02 -7.13
N ALA A 31 4.99 8.21 -7.82
CA ALA A 31 4.09 7.14 -8.23
C ALA A 31 3.77 7.27 -9.73
N ARG A 32 3.62 6.13 -10.40
CA ARG A 32 3.16 6.02 -11.78
C ARG A 32 2.25 4.80 -11.93
N LEU A 33 1.25 4.90 -12.81
CA LEU A 33 0.45 3.72 -13.18
C LEU A 33 1.15 2.93 -14.29
N VAL A 34 1.23 1.61 -14.13
CA VAL A 34 1.78 0.71 -15.14
C VAL A 34 0.83 -0.44 -15.43
N ARG A 35 0.86 -0.91 -16.68
CA ARG A 35 0.30 -2.21 -17.07
C ARG A 35 1.43 -3.23 -17.10
N LEU A 36 1.44 -4.12 -16.12
CA LEU A 36 2.32 -5.28 -16.10
C LEU A 36 1.95 -6.24 -17.24
N ILE A 37 2.94 -6.66 -18.02
CA ILE A 37 2.79 -7.59 -19.15
C ILE A 37 3.47 -8.92 -18.82
N HIS A 38 4.65 -8.89 -18.22
CA HIS A 38 5.40 -10.09 -17.85
C HIS A 38 6.30 -9.82 -16.64
N GLY A 39 6.22 -10.67 -15.61
CA GLY A 39 6.92 -10.48 -14.34
C GLY A 39 8.20 -11.29 -14.14
N ASP A 40 8.48 -12.28 -14.99
CA ASP A 40 9.67 -13.14 -14.84
C ASP A 40 10.90 -12.49 -15.51
N GLU A 41 11.98 -12.35 -14.73
CA GLU A 41 13.27 -11.77 -15.11
C GLU A 41 14.28 -12.78 -15.66
N ASN A 42 13.89 -14.05 -15.85
CA ASN A 42 14.76 -15.07 -16.41
C ASN A 42 15.31 -14.65 -17.78
N ARG A 43 16.65 -14.67 -17.90
CA ARG A 43 17.40 -14.29 -19.12
C ARG A 43 17.09 -15.16 -20.35
N ARG A 44 16.55 -16.37 -20.15
CA ARG A 44 16.11 -17.27 -21.24
C ARG A 44 14.65 -17.04 -21.64
N GLY A 45 13.90 -16.27 -20.86
CA GLY A 45 12.53 -15.88 -21.13
C GLY A 45 12.45 -14.52 -21.83
N PRO A 46 11.23 -13.99 -21.99
CA PRO A 46 11.01 -12.68 -22.60
C PRO A 46 11.45 -11.50 -21.72
N GLY A 47 11.83 -11.75 -20.46
CA GLY A 47 12.23 -10.73 -19.47
C GLY A 47 11.06 -9.94 -18.90
N PHE A 48 11.31 -9.14 -17.86
CA PHE A 48 10.31 -8.26 -17.26
C PHE A 48 9.79 -7.24 -18.28
N LYS A 49 8.48 -7.04 -18.32
CA LYS A 49 7.81 -6.11 -19.23
C LYS A 49 6.66 -5.41 -18.53
N GLU A 50 6.68 -4.10 -18.63
CA GLU A 50 5.59 -3.22 -18.26
C GLU A 50 5.49 -2.07 -19.26
N ILE A 51 4.35 -1.39 -19.26
CA ILE A 51 4.19 -0.11 -19.95
C ILE A 51 3.58 0.90 -18.98
N GLU A 52 4.07 2.13 -19.03
CA GLU A 52 3.45 3.24 -18.32
C GLU A 52 2.08 3.56 -18.95
N ILE A 53 1.12 3.91 -18.11
CA ILE A 53 -0.22 4.32 -18.49
C ILE A 53 -0.46 5.70 -17.87
N ASP A 54 -0.74 6.69 -18.70
CA ASP A 54 -1.07 8.03 -18.22
C ASP A 54 -2.22 7.96 -17.19
N SER A 55 -1.98 8.54 -16.03
CA SER A 55 -2.94 8.50 -14.93
C SER A 55 -2.94 9.80 -14.13
N ALA A 56 -4.11 10.15 -13.59
CA ALA A 56 -4.25 11.28 -12.66
C ALA A 56 -3.46 11.08 -11.35
N LEU A 57 -2.98 9.87 -11.07
CA LEU A 57 -2.14 9.58 -9.89
C LEU A 57 -0.66 9.88 -10.11
N ASP A 58 -0.22 10.12 -11.35
CA ASP A 58 1.20 10.21 -11.66
C ASP A 58 1.84 11.44 -11.00
N GLY A 59 3.09 11.28 -10.54
CA GLY A 59 3.90 12.37 -10.00
C GLY A 59 4.31 12.16 -8.54
N VAL A 60 4.66 13.28 -7.87
CA VAL A 60 5.24 13.28 -6.53
C VAL A 60 4.15 13.47 -5.47
N HIS A 61 4.16 12.59 -4.47
CA HIS A 61 3.22 12.54 -3.36
C HIS A 61 3.93 12.75 -2.02
N ALA A 62 3.20 13.27 -1.03
CA ALA A 62 3.71 13.41 0.32
C ALA A 62 3.84 12.04 1.01
N GLY A 63 5.03 11.74 1.50
CA GLY A 63 5.34 10.53 2.26
C GLY A 63 5.17 10.74 3.76
N ALA A 64 4.70 9.70 4.45
CA ALA A 64 4.60 9.70 5.90
C ALA A 64 4.74 8.29 6.48
N PRO A 65 5.34 8.15 7.67
CA PRO A 65 5.41 6.87 8.36
C PRO A 65 4.02 6.43 8.83
N ARG A 66 3.68 5.16 8.61
CA ARG A 66 2.46 4.50 9.10
C ARG A 66 2.81 3.33 10.01
N THR A 67 2.37 3.38 11.26
CA THR A 67 2.62 2.31 12.26
C THR A 67 1.69 1.13 12.03
N ILE A 68 2.27 -0.07 11.92
CA ILE A 68 1.52 -1.33 11.84
C ILE A 68 1.40 -1.92 13.25
N ARG A 69 0.17 -2.07 13.73
CA ARG A 69 -0.13 -2.75 15.00
C ARG A 69 -0.29 -4.24 14.72
N LYS A 70 0.60 -5.06 15.28
CA LYS A 70 0.64 -6.51 15.06
C LYS A 70 0.02 -7.24 16.26
N GLY A 71 -0.56 -8.40 16.00
CA GLY A 71 -1.20 -9.24 17.00
C GLY A 71 -2.69 -8.99 17.11
N SER A 72 -3.47 -10.06 17.20
CA SER A 72 -4.92 -9.98 17.43
C SER A 72 -5.19 -9.63 18.89
N TYR A 73 -6.10 -8.70 19.13
CA TYR A 73 -6.55 -8.31 20.47
C TYR A 73 -8.01 -7.84 20.42
N GLY A 74 -8.69 -7.82 21.56
CA GLY A 74 -10.03 -7.24 21.70
C GLY A 74 -9.93 -5.78 22.15
N VAL A 75 -10.72 -4.90 21.54
CA VAL A 75 -10.92 -3.52 22.01
C VAL A 75 -12.20 -3.49 22.82
N VAL A 76 -12.11 -3.01 24.06
CA VAL A 76 -13.29 -2.75 24.90
C VAL A 76 -13.36 -1.24 25.08
N ASP A 77 -14.45 -0.63 24.61
CA ASP A 77 -14.65 0.84 24.65
C ASP A 77 -15.00 1.37 26.05
N GLN A 78 -14.94 0.50 27.05
CA GLN A 78 -15.15 0.85 28.45
C GLN A 78 -13.81 0.96 29.18
N ALA A 79 -13.66 2.01 29.99
CA ALA A 79 -12.52 2.12 30.89
C ALA A 79 -12.47 0.90 31.82
N MET A 80 -11.28 0.32 31.97
CA MET A 80 -11.06 -0.80 32.90
C MET A 80 -11.36 -0.32 34.33
N PRO A 81 -12.23 -0.99 35.09
CA PRO A 81 -12.44 -0.68 36.50
C PRO A 81 -11.14 -0.85 37.28
N ALA A 82 -10.87 0.05 38.24
CA ALA A 82 -9.71 -0.05 39.12
C ALA A 82 -9.69 -1.42 39.83
N GLY A 83 -8.54 -2.11 39.79
CA GLY A 83 -8.36 -3.41 40.45
C GLY A 83 -8.74 -4.66 39.63
N SER A 84 -9.00 -4.52 38.32
CA SER A 84 -9.46 -5.64 37.47
C SER A 84 -8.38 -6.66 37.06
N PHE A 85 -7.12 -6.45 37.44
CA PHE A 85 -6.06 -7.46 37.36
C PHE A 85 -5.33 -7.51 38.70
N ALA A 86 -5.67 -8.52 39.50
CA ALA A 86 -4.90 -9.04 40.62
C ALA A 86 -4.54 -10.49 40.31
#